data_AF-F2VQQ1-F1
#
_entry.id   AF-F2VQQ1-F1
#
_cell.length_a   1.000
_cell.length_b   1.000
_cell.length_c   1.000
_cell.angle_alpha   90.00
_cell.angle_beta   90.00
_cell.angle_gamma   90.00
#
_symmetry.space_group_name_H-M   'P 1'
#
loop_
_entity.id
_entity.type
_entity.pdbx_description
1 polymer ?
#
loop_
_entity_poly.entity_id
_entity_poly.type
_entity_poly.pdbx_seq_one_letter_code
_entity_poly.pdbx_strand_id
1 'polypeptide(L)' 'MMKGMIVKNMSFKVGQKMTVVGVPKPDATNFAVNIGPSEQEITMHINPRFNAHGDENTVVCNSYQRGNWCEEQRETVFP' A
#
# COMPACT_ATOMS: atom_id res chain seq x y z
N MET A 1 0.33 -8.38 -13.60
CA MET A 1 -0.79 -8.72 -12.71
C MET A 1 -0.35 -8.48 -11.28
N MET A 2 -1.15 -7.78 -10.47
CA MET A 2 -0.92 -7.71 -9.03
C MET A 2 -1.10 -9.11 -8.43
N LYS A 3 -0.10 -9.58 -7.67
CA LYS A 3 -0.16 -10.84 -6.92
C LYS A 3 -0.60 -10.52 -5.49
N GLY A 4 -1.65 -11.17 -5.00
CA GLY A 4 -2.17 -10.97 -3.64
C GLY A 4 -3.69 -11.13 -3.56
N MET A 5 -4.26 -10.80 -2.39
CA MET A 5 -5.72 -10.74 -2.22
C MET A 5 -6.28 -9.51 -2.95
N ILE A 6 -7.30 -9.73 -3.79
CA ILE A 6 -7.97 -8.65 -4.52
C ILE A 6 -9.43 -8.62 -4.09
N VAL A 7 -9.88 -7.44 -3.64
CA VAL A 7 -11.27 -7.19 -3.29
C VAL A 7 -11.82 -6.14 -4.26
N LYS A 8 -12.87 -6.49 -4.99
CA LYS A 8 -13.56 -5.59 -5.93
C LYS A 8 -14.98 -5.31 -5.44
N ASN A 9 -15.56 -4.19 -5.88
CA ASN A 9 -16.92 -3.76 -5.53
C ASN A 9 -17.18 -3.58 -4.01
N MET A 10 -16.12 -3.36 -3.22
CA MET A 10 -16.24 -2.99 -1.82
C MET A 10 -16.50 -1.49 -1.74
N SER A 11 -17.60 -1.09 -1.10
CA SER A 11 -17.89 0.32 -0.85
C SER A 11 -17.10 0.80 0.36
N PHE A 12 -16.29 1.85 0.16
CA PHE A 12 -15.59 2.56 1.22
C PHE A 12 -15.81 4.06 1.04
N LYS A 13 -16.41 4.70 2.05
CA LYS A 13 -16.89 6.08 2.00
C LYS A 13 -16.31 6.91 3.14
N VAL A 14 -16.35 8.24 2.96
CA VAL A 14 -15.97 9.21 4.00
C VAL A 14 -16.74 8.92 5.30
N GLY A 15 -16.03 8.96 6.42
CA GLY A 15 -16.55 8.64 7.75
C GLY A 15 -16.49 7.16 8.12
N GLN A 16 -16.13 6.27 7.19
CA GLN A 16 -15.94 4.84 7.48
C GLN A 16 -14.49 4.53 7.84
N LYS A 17 -14.29 3.45 8.60
CA LYS A 17 -12.99 2.86 8.88
C LYS A 17 -12.90 1.49 8.21
N MET A 18 -11.82 1.27 7.47
CA MET A 18 -11.45 -0.05 6.98
C MET A 18 -10.38 -0.65 7.89
N THR A 19 -10.50 -1.93 8.23
CA THR A 19 -9.51 -2.66 9.02
C THR A 19 -9.03 -3.86 8.22
N VAL A 20 -7.72 -3.91 7.97
CA VAL A 20 -7.05 -5.01 7.30
C VAL A 20 -6.18 -5.72 8.33
N VAL A 21 -6.35 -7.03 8.45
CA VAL A 21 -5.57 -7.87 9.37
C VAL A 21 -4.85 -8.92 8.56
N GLY A 22 -3.55 -9.07 8.81
CA GLY A 22 -2.71 -10.04 8.14
C GLY A 22 -1.38 -10.18 8.86
N VAL A 23 -0.59 -11.17 8.44
CA VAL A 23 0.74 -11.43 8.99
C VAL A 23 1.73 -11.38 7.82
N PRO A 24 2.76 -10.51 7.88
CA PRO A 24 3.84 -10.55 6.90
C PRO A 24 4.51 -11.92 6.87
N LYS A 25 4.98 -12.36 5.71
CA LYS A 25 5.78 -13.58 5.64
C LYS A 25 7.09 -13.39 6.41
N PRO A 26 7.66 -14.45 7.01
CA PRO A 26 8.92 -14.35 7.75
C PRO A 26 10.09 -13.74 6.96
N ASP A 27 10.08 -13.90 5.63
CA ASP A 27 11.11 -13.46 4.68
C ASP A 27 10.65 -12.29 3.79
N ALA A 28 9.57 -11.59 4.16
CA ALA A 28 9.07 -10.47 3.38
C ALA A 28 10.07 -9.31 3.39
N THR A 29 10.48 -8.86 2.20
CA THR A 29 11.24 -7.60 2.05
C THR A 29 10.34 -6.38 2.17
N ASN A 30 9.09 -6.49 1.72
CA ASN A 30 8.03 -5.51 1.87
C ASN A 30 6.64 -6.15 1.73
N PHE A 31 5.59 -5.40 2.05
CA PHE A 31 4.22 -5.69 1.62
C PHE A 31 3.49 -4.40 1.29
N ALA A 32 2.38 -4.48 0.56
CA ALA A 32 1.62 -3.29 0.19
C ALA A 32 0.11 -3.48 0.35
N VAL A 33 -0.56 -2.40 0.76
CA VAL A 33 -2.01 -2.26 0.70
C VAL A 33 -2.33 -1.14 -0.29
N ASN A 34 -3.08 -1.48 -1.34
CA ASN A 34 -3.49 -0.55 -2.38
C ASN A 34 -5.00 -0.31 -2.27
N ILE A 35 -5.40 0.96 -2.19
CA ILE A 35 -6.80 1.39 -2.16
C ILE A 35 -7.01 2.34 -3.32
N GLY A 36 -7.98 2.04 -4.18
CA GLY A 36 -8.29 2.87 -5.33
C GLY A 36 -9.49 2.35 -6.12
N PRO A 37 -9.99 3.15 -7.07
CA PRO A 37 -11.13 2.77 -7.90
C PRO A 37 -10.79 1.68 -8.92
N SER A 38 -9.51 1.49 -9.26
CA SER A 38 -9.07 0.50 -10.24
C SER A 38 -7.64 0.05 -10.01
N GLU A 39 -7.18 -0.91 -10.82
CA GLU A 39 -5.79 -1.37 -10.81
C GLU A 39 -4.83 -0.34 -11.46
N GLN A 40 -5.37 0.62 -12.20
CA GLN A 40 -4.64 1.67 -12.91
C GLN A 40 -4.63 3.00 -12.13
N GLU A 41 -5.42 3.10 -11.06
CA GLU A 41 -5.54 4.28 -10.21
C GLU A 41 -5.52 3.86 -8.74
N ILE A 42 -4.44 4.19 -8.04
CA ILE A 42 -4.28 3.92 -6.61
C ILE A 42 -4.31 5.25 -5.88
N THR A 43 -5.39 5.50 -5.14
CA THR A 43 -5.53 6.71 -4.33
C THR A 43 -4.61 6.67 -3.12
N MET A 44 -4.44 5.49 -2.51
CA MET A 44 -3.56 5.27 -1.37
C MET A 44 -2.79 3.96 -1.55
N HIS A 45 -1.48 4.08 -1.70
CA HIS A 45 -0.52 2.99 -1.62
C HIS A 45 0.18 3.08 -0.28
N ILE A 46 0.07 2.05 0.55
CA ILE A 46 0.79 1.93 1.82
C ILE A 46 1.77 0.78 1.68
N ASN A 47 3.07 1.05 1.76
CA ASN A 47 4.12 0.06 1.54
C ASN A 47 5.16 0.07 2.66
N PRO A 48 4.94 -0.69 3.74
CA PRO A 48 5.98 -1.00 4.70
C PRO A 48 7.08 -1.82 4.03
N ARG A 49 8.30 -1.26 4.03
CA ARG A 49 9.52 -1.85 3.49
C ARG A 49 10.41 -2.23 4.67
N PHE A 50 10.56 -3.54 4.93
CA PHE A 50 11.52 -4.05 5.92
C PHE A 50 12.95 -3.82 5.42
N ASN A 51 13.22 -4.22 4.18
CA ASN A 51 14.44 -3.93 3.45
C ASN A 51 14.16 -4.07 1.96
N ALA A 52 13.74 -2.98 1.30
CA ALA A 52 13.36 -2.98 -0.09
C ALA A 52 13.57 -1.60 -0.74
N HIS A 53 13.95 -1.59 -2.02
CA HIS A 53 14.06 -0.37 -2.82
C HIS A 53 15.01 0.69 -2.25
N GLY A 54 15.96 0.29 -1.40
CA GLY A 54 16.90 1.20 -0.73
C GLY A 54 16.40 1.77 0.59
N ASP A 55 15.17 1.44 1.02
CA ASP A 55 14.64 1.78 2.34
C ASP A 55 14.77 0.57 3.29
N GLU A 56 15.12 0.84 4.55
CA GLU A 56 15.16 -0.14 5.64
C GLU A 56 14.25 0.32 6.78
N ASN A 57 13.30 -0.54 7.17
CA ASN A 57 12.27 -0.25 8.18
C ASN A 57 11.57 1.11 7.96
N THR A 58 11.03 1.31 6.76
CA THR A 58 10.33 2.55 6.38
C THR A 58 8.95 2.23 5.83
N VAL A 59 7.94 2.96 6.29
CA VAL A 59 6.62 2.97 5.62
C VAL A 59 6.64 4.04 4.55
N VAL A 60 6.44 3.62 3.30
CA VAL A 60 6.32 4.53 2.15
C VAL A 60 4.87 4.61 1.71
N CYS A 61 4.34 5.83 1.68
CA CYS A 61 3.02 6.15 1.18
C CYS A 61 3.14 6.84 -0.18
N ASN A 62 2.25 6.52 -1.13
CA ASN A 62 2.19 7.20 -2.42
C ASN A 62 0.77 7.12 -3.01
N SER A 63 0.56 7.75 -4.16
CA SER A 63 -0.55 7.52 -5.07
C SER A 63 -0.03 7.15 -6.46
N TYR A 64 -0.87 6.47 -7.25
CA TYR A 64 -0.57 6.09 -8.63
C TYR A 64 -1.69 6.60 -9.53
N GLN A 65 -1.35 7.51 -10.44
CA GLN A 65 -2.33 8.24 -11.25
C GLN A 65 -1.87 8.27 -12.70
N ARG A 66 -2.80 7.98 -13.64
CA ARG A 66 -2.54 8.03 -15.09
C ARG A 66 -1.27 7.28 -15.50
N GLY A 67 -1.03 6.12 -14.90
CA GLY A 67 0.12 5.28 -15.22
C GLY A 67 1.44 5.65 -14.51
N ASN A 68 1.45 6.64 -13.61
CA ASN A 68 2.66 7.13 -12.96
C ASN A 68 2.53 7.14 -11.44
N TRP A 69 3.63 6.80 -10.76
CA TRP A 69 3.79 7.06 -9.33
C TRP A 69 3.95 8.56 -9.10
N CYS A 70 3.31 9.07 -8.05
CA CYS A 70 3.45 10.45 -7.61
C CYS A 70 4.63 10.58 -6.62
N GLU A 71 4.69 11.70 -5.90
CA GLU A 71 5.70 11.94 -4.86
C GLU A 71 5.51 10.99 -3.67
N GLU A 72 6.59 10.33 -3.25
CA GLU A 72 6.58 9.44 -2.10
C GLU A 72 6.64 10.22 -0.78
N GLN A 73 5.74 9.88 0.14
CA GLN A 73 5.83 10.28 1.55
C GLN A 73 6.46 9.14 2.36
N ARG A 74 7.51 9.43 3.13
CA ARG A 74 8.19 8.47 3.99
C ARG A 74 7.88 8.78 5.45
N GLU A 75 7.34 7.81 6.16
CA GLU A 75 7.06 7.95 7.59
C GLU A 75 8.32 7.71 8.44
N THR A 76 8.33 8.30 9.64
CA THR A 76 9.46 8.19 10.58
C THR A 76 9.35 7.01 11.54
N VAL A 77 8.23 6.29 11.53
CA VAL A 77 7.92 5.21 12.47
C VAL A 77 7.62 3.92 11.70
N PHE A 78 8.19 2.81 12.19
CA PHE A 78 7.97 1.45 11.68
C PHE A 78 7.66 0.51 12.86
N PRO A 79 6.37 0.34 13.20
CA PRO A 79 5.94 -0.47 14.34
C PRO A 79 5.91 -1.97 14.04
#